data_AF-A0A6P2BLK2-F1
#
_entry.id   AF-A0A6P2BLK2-F1
#
_cell.length_a   1.000
_cell.length_b   1.000
_cell.length_c   1.000
_cell.angle_alpha   90.00
_cell.angle_beta   90.00
_cell.angle_gamma   90.00
#
_symmetry.space_group_name_H-M   'P 1'
#
loop_
_entity.id
_entity.type
_entity.pdbx_description
1 polymer ?
#
loop_
_entity_poly.entity_id
_entity_poly.type
_entity_poly.pdbx_seq_one_letter_code
_entity_poly.pdbx_strand_id
1 'polypeptide(L)'
;MRPVQTFSDDYLDQCRRMTSDQVIRFLEDFRTLQSSRPSRSKLISLKVPENLLMAFKARAELAGVPYQTLIKQLMRDWLTDGSDAE
;
A
#
# COMPACT_ATOMS: atom_id res chain seq x y z
N MET A 1 -2.27 -15.84 13.30
CA MET A 1 -3.06 -15.46 14.49
C MET A 1 -3.41 -13.98 14.34
N ARG A 2 -4.69 -13.60 14.35
CA ARG A 2 -5.06 -12.17 14.31
C ARG A 2 -4.73 -11.58 15.69
N PRO A 3 -4.07 -10.41 15.77
CA PRO A 3 -3.85 -9.77 17.06
C PRO A 3 -5.20 -9.51 17.72
N VAL A 4 -5.33 -9.92 18.99
CA VAL A 4 -6.52 -9.66 19.78
C VAL A 4 -6.45 -8.21 20.24
N GLN A 5 -7.44 -7.41 19.86
CA GLN A 5 -7.58 -6.04 20.33
C GLN A 5 -8.36 -6.06 21.65
N THR A 6 -7.84 -5.42 22.69
CA THR A 6 -8.51 -5.24 23.97
C THR A 6 -9.08 -3.82 24.07
N PHE A 7 -10.21 -3.67 24.75
CA PHE A 7 -10.86 -2.38 25.00
C PHE A 7 -11.21 -2.29 26.49
N SER A 8 -11.11 -1.10 27.07
CA SER A 8 -11.53 -0.85 28.45
C SER A 8 -13.04 -0.68 28.56
N ASP A 9 -13.60 -0.92 29.74
CA ASP A 9 -15.02 -0.74 29.99
C ASP A 9 -15.46 0.72 29.77
N ASP A 10 -14.64 1.69 30.20
CA ASP A 10 -14.87 3.12 29.98
C ASP A 10 -15.01 3.48 28.49
N TYR A 11 -14.19 2.85 27.64
CA TYR A 11 -14.25 3.05 26.19
C TYR A 11 -15.56 2.48 25.61
N LEU A 12 -15.97 1.30 26.08
CA LEU A 12 -17.23 0.68 25.64
C LEU A 12 -18.44 1.50 26.06
N ASP A 13 -18.42 2.07 27.27
CA ASP A 13 -19.47 2.96 27.75
C ASP A 13 -19.53 4.28 26.99
N GLN A 14 -18.38 4.82 26.57
CA GLN A 14 -18.34 5.96 25.66
C GLN A 14 -18.99 5.62 24.30
N CYS A 15 -18.66 4.46 23.72
CA CYS A 15 -19.24 4.01 22.46
C CYS A 15 -20.77 3.84 22.55
N ARG A 16 -21.29 3.35 23.69
CA ARG A 16 -22.74 3.21 23.91
C ARG A 16 -23.49 4.53 23.95
N ARG A 17 -22.81 5.64 24.26
CA ARG A 17 -23.39 6.99 24.38
C ARG A 17 -23.23 7.82 23.11
N MET A 18 -22.65 7.28 22.06
CA MET A 18 -22.45 8.02 20.80
C MET A 18 -23.79 8.41 20.17
N THR A 19 -23.85 9.63 19.65
CA THR A 19 -25.00 10.07 18.86
C THR A 19 -24.98 9.45 17.47
N SER A 20 -26.13 9.44 16.80
CA SER A 20 -26.24 8.92 15.42
C SER A 20 -25.25 9.59 14.47
N ASP A 21 -25.06 10.91 14.57
CA ASP A 21 -24.10 11.64 13.73
C ASP A 21 -22.64 11.20 13.97
N GLN A 22 -22.29 10.95 15.23
CA GLN A 22 -20.95 10.46 15.59
C GLN A 22 -20.71 9.04 15.06
N VAL A 23 -21.74 8.18 15.09
CA VAL A 23 -21.68 6.84 14.51
C VAL A 23 -21.50 6.90 12.99
N ILE A 24 -22.27 7.75 12.30
CA ILE A 24 -22.14 7.93 10.84
C ILE A 24 -20.74 8.42 10.48
N ARG A 25 -20.23 9.43 11.19
CA ARG A 25 -18.88 9.96 10.97
C ARG A 25 -17.81 8.88 11.16
N PHE A 26 -17.90 8.09 12.22
CA PHE A 26 -17.00 6.97 12.46
C PHE A 26 -17.01 5.96 11.29
N LEU A 27 -18.19 5.61 10.77
CA LEU A 27 -18.31 4.67 9.66
C LEU A 27 -17.67 5.21 8.37
N GLU A 28 -17.85 6.49 8.06
CA GLU A 28 -17.22 7.11 6.89
C GLU A 28 -15.70 7.24 7.03
N ASP A 29 -15.22 7.64 8.20
CA ASP A 29 -13.79 7.70 8.50
C ASP A 29 -13.17 6.30 8.40
N PHE A 30 -13.84 5.28 8.93
CA PHE A 30 -13.41 3.89 8.83
C PHE A 30 -13.40 3.40 7.39
N ARG A 31 -14.45 3.69 6.60
CA ARG A 31 -14.51 3.33 5.17
C ARG A 31 -13.36 3.96 4.39
N THR A 32 -13.07 5.24 4.64
CA THR A 32 -11.96 5.96 4.01
C THR A 32 -10.61 5.34 4.37
N LEU A 33 -10.39 5.03 5.65
CA LEU A 33 -9.20 4.32 6.12
C LEU A 33 -9.02 2.95 5.45
N GLN A 34 -10.12 2.23 5.20
CA GLN A 34 -10.09 0.93 4.54
C GLN A 34 -9.85 1.04 3.03
N SER A 35 -10.26 2.15 2.41
CA SER A 35 -10.16 2.38 0.96
C SER A 35 -8.72 2.57 0.47
N SER A 36 -7.82 3.06 1.34
CA SER A 36 -6.41 3.31 1.03
C SER A 36 -5.52 2.07 1.13
N ARG A 37 -6.09 0.86 1.25
CA ARG A 37 -5.29 -0.36 1.35
C ARG A 37 -4.52 -0.58 0.05
N PRO A 38 -3.18 -0.58 0.07
CA PRO A 38 -2.41 -0.86 -1.14
C PRO A 38 -2.77 -2.26 -1.64
N SER A 39 -2.91 -2.38 -2.95
CA SER A 39 -3.12 -3.67 -3.62
C SER A 39 -2.07 -4.67 -3.14
N ARG A 40 -2.52 -5.89 -2.78
CA ARG A 40 -1.61 -6.94 -2.31
C ARG A 40 -0.52 -7.18 -3.36
N SER A 41 0.74 -7.13 -2.94
CA SER A 41 1.85 -7.50 -3.80
C SER A 41 1.83 -8.99 -4.07
N LYS A 42 1.95 -9.39 -5.34
CA LYS A 42 2.14 -10.78 -5.76
C LYS A 42 3.60 -10.97 -6.14
N LEU A 43 4.23 -12.02 -5.60
CA LEU A 43 5.57 -12.41 -6.03
C LEU A 43 5.52 -12.90 -7.48
N ILE A 44 6.50 -12.47 -8.27
CA ILE A 44 6.71 -12.93 -9.64
C ILE A 44 8.09 -13.56 -9.75
N SER A 45 8.21 -14.58 -10.60
CA SER A 45 9.51 -15.11 -11.01
C SER A 45 9.82 -14.55 -12.40
N LEU A 46 10.97 -13.92 -12.55
CA LEU A 46 11.43 -13.32 -13.80
C LEU A 46 12.90 -13.69 -14.00
N LYS A 47 13.23 -14.25 -15.16
CA LYS A 47 14.63 -14.49 -15.56
C LYS A 47 15.16 -13.25 -16.27
N VAL A 48 16.30 -12.75 -15.81
CA VAL A 48 17.02 -11.62 -16.42
C VAL A 48 18.52 -11.95 -16.50
N PRO A 49 19.26 -11.40 -17.47
CA PRO A 49 20.71 -11.51 -17.49
C PRO A 49 21.34 -10.97 -16.21
N GLU A 50 22.34 -11.68 -15.68
CA GLU A 50 22.97 -11.36 -14.41
C GLU A 50 23.68 -10.00 -14.44
N ASN A 51 24.43 -9.73 -15.50
CA ASN A 51 25.11 -8.45 -15.71
C ASN A 51 24.13 -7.26 -15.69
N LEU A 52 22.95 -7.43 -16.30
CA LEU A 52 21.90 -6.41 -16.32
C LEU A 52 21.35 -6.18 -14.91
N LEU A 53 21.02 -7.25 -14.18
CA LEU A 53 20.49 -7.13 -12.82
C LEU A 53 21.51 -6.48 -11.88
N MET A 54 22.79 -6.82 -12.00
CA MET A 54 23.86 -6.25 -11.20
C MET A 54 24.05 -4.75 -11.48
N ALA A 55 24.13 -4.37 -12.76
CA ALA A 55 24.22 -2.96 -13.16
C ALA A 55 23.00 -2.16 -12.69
N PHE A 56 21.80 -2.73 -12.79
CA PHE A 56 20.57 -2.09 -12.35
C PHE A 56 20.54 -1.87 -10.83
N LYS A 57 20.94 -2.88 -10.04
CA LYS A 57 21.07 -2.75 -8.58
C LYS A 57 22.08 -1.69 -8.17
N ALA A 58 23.25 -1.67 -8.80
CA ALA A 58 24.28 -0.67 -8.52
C ALA A 58 23.77 0.75 -8.80
N ARG A 59 23.05 0.95 -9.92
CA ARG A 59 22.43 2.25 -10.23
C ARG A 59 21.36 2.64 -9.20
N ALA A 60 20.57 1.69 -8.74
CA ALA A 60 19.52 1.93 -7.73
C ALA A 60 20.13 2.36 -6.39
N GLU A 61 21.22 1.71 -5.98
CA GLU A 61 21.97 2.05 -4.77
C GLU A 61 22.56 3.47 -4.84
N LEU A 62 23.17 3.85 -5.97
CA LEU A 62 23.65 5.21 -6.19
C LEU A 62 22.54 6.26 -6.13
N ALA A 63 21.31 5.89 -6.50
CA ALA A 63 20.13 6.74 -6.39
C ALA A 63 19.49 6.73 -4.98
N GLY A 64 19.98 5.91 -4.05
CA GLY A 64 19.44 5.79 -2.70
C GLY A 64 18.07 5.09 -2.62
N VAL A 65 17.70 4.30 -3.63
CA VAL A 65 16.38 3.66 -3.73
C VAL A 65 16.53 2.15 -3.92
N PRO A 66 15.74 1.30 -3.23
CA PRO A 66 15.75 -0.14 -3.48
C PRO A 66 15.39 -0.47 -4.93
N TYR A 67 16.14 -1.37 -5.58
CA TYR A 67 15.94 -1.68 -7.00
C TYR A 67 14.51 -2.19 -7.31
N GLN A 68 13.85 -2.88 -6.38
CA GLN A 68 12.46 -3.32 -6.56
C GLN A 68 11.49 -2.15 -6.68
N THR A 69 11.78 -1.01 -6.04
CA THR A 69 10.99 0.22 -6.17
C THR A 69 11.11 0.79 -7.58
N LEU A 70 12.33 0.81 -8.13
CA LEU A 70 12.56 1.25 -9.51
C LEU A 70 11.91 0.32 -10.53
N ILE A 71 11.92 -1.00 -10.32
CA ILE A 71 11.19 -1.94 -11.18
C ILE A 71 9.69 -1.64 -11.17
N LYS A 72 9.10 -1.41 -9.98
CA LYS A 72 7.67 -1.06 -9.88
C LYS A 72 7.36 0.28 -10.55
N GLN A 73 8.26 1.25 -10.43
CA GLN A 73 8.12 2.54 -11.08
C GLN A 73 8.15 2.36 -12.61
N LEU A 74 9.16 1.67 -13.15
CA LEU A 74 9.25 1.36 -14.57
C LEU A 74 7.97 0.68 -15.10
N MET A 75 7.41 -0.26 -14.34
CA MET A 75 6.16 -0.92 -14.70
C MET A 75 4.95 0.04 -14.73
N ARG A 76 4.89 1.01 -13.81
CA ARG A 76 3.81 2.00 -13.78
C ARG A 76 3.97 2.99 -14.93
N ASP A 77 5.16 3.56 -15.05
CA ASP A 77 5.49 4.55 -16.09
C ASP A 77 5.21 3.96 -17.47
N TRP A 78 5.59 2.69 -17.71
CA TRP A 78 5.27 2.00 -18.95
C TRP A 78 3.77 1.84 -19.24
N LEU A 79 2.93 1.68 -18.21
CA LEU A 79 1.47 1.57 -18.36
C LEU A 79 0.80 2.94 -18.55
N THR A 80 1.35 4.00 -17.96
CA THR A 80 0.79 5.36 -18.03
C THR A 80 1.26 6.12 -19.25
N ASP A 81 2.49 5.88 -19.73
CA ASP A 81 3.01 6.52 -20.94
C ASP A 81 2.37 5.96 -22.21
N GLY A 82 1.68 4.81 -22.13
CA GLY A 82 0.95 4.19 -23.24
C GLY A 82 -0.51 4.65 -23.40
N SER A 83 -1.06 5.45 -22.48
CA SER A 83 -2.48 5.87 -22.52
C SER A 83 -2.77 7.13 -23.34
N ASP A 84 -1.76 7.73 -23.98
CA ASP A 84 -1.91 8.90 -24.88
C ASP A 84 -1.69 8.56 -26.37
N ALA A 85 -1.76 7.28 -26.75
CA ALA A 85 -1.53 6.80 -28.12
C ALA A 85 -2.66 5.92 -28.67
N GLU A 86 -3.92 6.28 -28.43
CA GLU A 86 -5.10 5.79 -29.17
C GLU A 86 -6.18 6.87 -29.29
#